data_AF-A0A3C1P0F4-F1
#
_entry.id   AF-A0A3C1P0F4-F1
#
_cell.length_a   1.000
_cell.length_b   1.000
_cell.length_c   1.000
_cell.angle_alpha   90.00
_cell.angle_beta   90.00
_cell.angle_gamma   90.00
#
_symmetry.space_group_name_H-M   'P 1'
#
loop_
_entity.id
_entity.type
_entity.pdbx_description
1 polymer ?
#
loop_
_entity_poly.entity_id
_entity_poly.type
_entity_poly.pdbx_seq_one_letter_code
_entity_poly.pdbx_strand_id
1 'polypeptide(L)'
;VFDTLGAVTTQEVVEEIVDRGMLEVLPLTHIRGRSLHDAFVIVDEAQSLERNVLLTVLSRVGRDSRVVLTHDVAQRDNLRVGRHDGVVAVVEKLKGHPLFA
;
A
#
# COMPACT_ATOMS: atom_id res chain seq x y z
N VAL A 1 -1.37 5.93 -12.45
CA VAL A 1 -0.19 6.43 -11.72
C VAL A 1 0.63 7.36 -12.60
N PHE A 2 1.24 6.88 -13.69
CA PHE A 2 2.09 7.71 -14.56
C PHE A 2 1.37 8.93 -15.16
N ASP A 3 0.14 8.77 -15.66
CA ASP A 3 -0.66 9.89 -16.18
C ASP A 3 -0.91 10.99 -15.13
N THR A 4 -1.14 10.57 -13.88
CA THR A 4 -1.38 11.49 -12.75
C THR A 4 -0.10 12.22 -12.34
N LEU A 5 1.07 11.56 -12.46
CA LEU A 5 2.36 12.20 -12.20
C LEU A 5 2.69 13.29 -13.22
N GLY A 6 2.22 13.15 -14.47
CA GLY A 6 2.36 14.18 -15.50
C GLY A 6 1.67 15.52 -15.16
N ALA A 7 0.74 15.53 -14.20
CA ALA A 7 0.13 16.76 -13.70
C ALA A 7 0.98 17.46 -12.62
N VAL A 8 1.97 16.77 -12.05
CA VAL A 8 2.78 17.23 -10.92
C VAL A 8 4.23 17.53 -11.33
N THR A 9 4.72 16.87 -12.37
CA THR A 9 6.08 17.01 -12.89
C THR A 9 6.14 16.72 -14.40
N THR A 10 7.28 16.96 -15.04
CA THR A 10 7.50 16.65 -16.46
C THR A 10 7.73 15.15 -16.69
N GLN A 11 7.48 14.69 -17.92
CA GLN A 11 7.65 13.29 -18.30
C GLN A 11 9.09 12.81 -18.15
N GLU A 12 10.07 13.65 -18.47
CA GLU A 12 11.51 13.32 -18.38
C GLU A 12 11.91 12.99 -16.94
N VAL A 13 11.39 13.74 -15.97
CA VAL A 13 11.64 13.46 -14.54
C VAL A 13 11.03 12.14 -14.12
N VAL A 14 9.82 11.81 -14.60
CA VAL A 14 9.16 10.54 -14.29
C VAL A 14 9.95 9.37 -14.87
N GLU A 15 10.42 9.48 -16.12
CA GLU A 15 11.25 8.46 -16.76
C GLU A 15 12.58 8.29 -15.99
N GLU A 16 13.24 9.38 -15.59
CA GLU A 16 14.49 9.33 -14.83
C GLU A 16 14.34 8.60 -13.49
N ILE A 17 13.27 8.86 -12.72
CA ILE A 17 13.06 8.18 -11.43
C ILE A 17 12.68 6.71 -11.59
N VAL A 18 11.98 6.36 -12.68
CA VAL A 18 11.62 4.97 -12.99
C VAL A 18 12.86 4.19 -13.41
N ASP A 19 13.69 4.77 -14.29
CA ASP A 19 14.93 4.16 -14.76
C ASP A 19 15.94 3.94 -13.62
N ARG A 20 15.92 4.82 -12.62
CA ARG A 20 16.70 4.66 -11.38
C ARG A 20 16.10 3.66 -10.39
N GLY A 21 14.93 3.10 -10.66
CA GLY A 21 14.23 2.19 -9.76
C GLY A 21 13.68 2.86 -8.49
N MET A 22 13.56 4.19 -8.48
CA MET A 22 13.04 4.94 -7.33
C MET A 22 11.51 4.84 -7.22
N LEU A 23 10.82 4.55 -8.34
CA LEU A 23 9.38 4.33 -8.40
C LEU A 23 9.09 2.96 -9.03
N GLU A 24 8.50 2.06 -8.25
CA GLU A 24 7.99 0.77 -8.72
C GLU A 24 6.47 0.71 -8.57
N VAL A 25 5.75 0.40 -9.65
CA VAL A 25 4.31 0.08 -9.61
C VAL A 25 4.17 -1.41 -9.86
N LEU A 26 3.76 -2.16 -8.83
CA LEU A 26 3.69 -3.62 -8.90
C LEU A 26 2.38 -4.17 -8.34
N PRO A 27 1.88 -5.28 -8.89
CA PRO A 27 0.75 -5.99 -8.28
C PRO A 27 1.15 -6.57 -6.92
N LEU A 28 0.21 -6.67 -5.98
CA LEU A 28 0.46 -7.24 -4.65
C LEU A 28 1.03 -8.67 -4.69
N THR A 29 0.77 -9.44 -5.75
CA THR A 29 1.33 -10.80 -5.89
C THR A 29 2.86 -10.81 -6.02
N HIS A 30 3.46 -9.72 -6.50
CA HIS A 30 4.90 -9.62 -6.76
C HIS A 30 5.73 -9.28 -5.51
N ILE A 31 5.07 -8.89 -4.41
CA ILE A 31 5.78 -8.58 -3.16
C ILE A 31 6.03 -9.84 -2.32
N ARG A 32 5.40 -10.98 -2.66
CA ARG A 32 5.53 -12.22 -1.90
C ARG A 32 6.97 -12.70 -1.96
N GLY A 33 7.56 -12.95 -0.79
CA GLY A 33 8.97 -13.36 -0.68
C GLY A 33 9.99 -12.23 -0.79
N ARG A 34 9.57 -10.97 -1.02
CA ARG A 34 10.44 -9.79 -0.91
C ARG A 34 10.53 -9.32 0.55
N SER A 35 11.57 -8.54 0.83
CA SER A 35 11.65 -7.69 2.02
C SER A 35 11.88 -6.27 1.53
N LEU A 36 11.00 -5.35 1.93
CA LEU A 36 10.98 -3.96 1.48
C LEU A 36 11.65 -3.10 2.55
N HIS A 37 12.95 -2.87 2.40
CA HIS A 37 13.76 -2.02 3.28
C HIS A 37 13.99 -0.65 2.63
N ASP A 38 14.12 0.39 3.43
CA ASP A 38 14.34 1.77 2.95
C ASP A 38 13.32 2.18 1.87
N ALA A 39 12.05 1.82 2.09
CA ALA A 39 11.00 1.95 1.10
C ALA A 39 9.75 2.64 1.65
N PHE A 40 9.14 3.49 0.81
CA PHE A 40 7.81 4.03 1.06
C PHE A 40 6.79 3.28 0.20
N VAL A 41 5.99 2.43 0.84
CA VAL A 41 5.05 1.53 0.16
C VAL A 41 3.64 2.10 0.26
N ILE A 42 3.00 2.33 -0.89
CA ILE A 42 1.60 2.77 -0.94
C ILE A 42 0.76 1.62 -1.49
N VAL A 43 -0.24 1.21 -0.72
CA VAL A 43 -1.28 0.27 -1.17
C VAL A 43 -2.55 1.07 -1.35
N ASP A 44 -2.97 1.21 -2.60
CA ASP A 44 -4.17 1.94 -2.95
C ASP A 44 -5.42 1.05 -2.85
N GLU A 45 -6.58 1.64 -2.59
CA GLU A 45 -7.89 0.97 -2.54
C GLU A 45 -7.93 -0.25 -1.59
N ALA A 46 -7.29 -0.13 -0.44
CA ALA A 46 -7.09 -1.24 0.49
C ALA A 46 -8.41 -1.78 1.08
N GLN A 47 -9.52 -1.04 1.01
CA GLN A 47 -10.85 -1.52 1.43
C GLN A 47 -11.29 -2.77 0.65
N SER A 48 -10.81 -2.95 -0.57
CA SER A 48 -11.10 -4.13 -1.40
C SER A 48 -10.36 -5.40 -0.95
N LEU A 49 -9.40 -5.29 -0.03
CA LEU A 49 -8.49 -6.37 0.33
C LEU A 49 -8.95 -7.12 1.59
N GLU A 50 -8.86 -8.45 1.53
CA GLU A 50 -9.04 -9.29 2.70
C GLU A 50 -7.88 -9.13 3.69
N ARG A 51 -8.15 -9.39 4.98
CA ARG A 51 -7.15 -9.34 6.05
C ARG A 51 -5.86 -10.10 5.73
N ASN A 52 -5.96 -11.31 5.16
CA ASN A 52 -4.79 -12.13 4.86
C ASN A 52 -3.91 -11.53 3.76
N VAL A 53 -4.52 -10.82 2.81
CA VAL A 53 -3.79 -10.10 1.75
C VAL A 53 -3.05 -8.91 2.34
N LEU A 54 -3.70 -8.12 3.21
CA LEU A 54 -3.05 -7.02 3.93
C LEU A 54 -1.87 -7.50 4.77
N LEU A 55 -2.03 -8.59 5.52
CA LEU A 55 -0.92 -9.17 6.30
C LEU A 55 0.23 -9.65 5.42
N THR A 56 -0.05 -10.12 4.20
CA THR A 56 1.00 -10.47 3.22
C THR A 56 1.85 -9.25 2.92
N VAL A 57 1.26 -8.07 2.68
CA VAL A 57 1.99 -6.80 2.48
C VAL A 57 2.77 -6.41 3.74
N LEU A 58 2.07 -6.26 4.86
CA LEU A 58 2.64 -5.73 6.10
C LEU A 58 3.84 -6.56 6.59
N SER A 59 3.79 -7.88 6.37
CA SER A 59 4.90 -8.78 6.73
C SER A 59 6.17 -8.61 5.90
N ARG A 60 6.14 -7.88 4.77
CA ARG A 60 7.32 -7.62 3.94
C ARG A 60 8.02 -6.31 4.31
N VAL A 61 7.36 -5.42 5.04
CA VAL A 61 7.89 -4.10 5.39
C VAL A 61 9.03 -4.26 6.39
N GLY A 62 10.21 -3.81 5.99
CA GLY A 62 11.45 -3.93 6.74
C GLY A 62 11.83 -2.65 7.49
N ARG A 63 13.10 -2.59 7.93
CA ARG A 63 13.69 -1.41 8.56
C ARG A 63 13.64 -0.19 7.65
N ASP A 64 13.50 0.97 8.28
CA ASP A 64 13.48 2.30 7.66
C ASP A 64 12.42 2.47 6.56
N SER A 65 11.44 1.58 6.55
CA SER A 65 10.32 1.61 5.61
C SER A 65 9.04 2.10 6.25
N ARG A 66 8.17 2.64 5.42
CA ARG A 66 6.81 3.05 5.79
C ARG A 66 5.82 2.43 4.84
N VAL A 67 4.65 2.06 5.35
CA VAL A 67 3.54 1.58 4.55
C VAL A 67 2.33 2.46 4.79
N VAL A 68 1.71 2.90 3.70
CA VAL A 68 0.47 3.69 3.70
C VAL A 68 -0.60 2.87 3.00
N LEU A 69 -1.67 2.58 3.73
CA LEU A 69 -2.87 1.96 3.18
C LEU A 69 -3.89 3.06 2.94
N THR A 70 -4.25 3.33 1.69
CA THR A 70 -5.36 4.24 1.39
C THR A 70 -6.66 3.44 1.44
N HIS A 71 -7.74 4.07 1.86
CA HIS A 71 -9.07 3.47 1.78
C HIS A 71 -10.16 4.55 1.69
N ASP A 72 -11.26 4.22 1.02
CA ASP A 72 -12.48 5.02 1.07
C ASP A 72 -13.52 4.35 1.99
N VAL A 73 -13.88 5.05 3.06
CA VAL A 73 -14.87 4.57 4.05
C VAL A 73 -16.26 4.44 3.45
N ALA A 74 -16.60 5.26 2.45
CA ALA A 74 -17.92 5.25 1.81
C ALA A 74 -18.11 4.05 0.85
N GLN A 75 -17.03 3.44 0.37
CA GLN A 75 -17.09 2.29 -0.56
C GLN A 75 -17.21 0.93 0.15
N ARG A 76 -17.19 0.90 1.48
CA ARG A 76 -17.22 -0.32 2.30
C ARG A 76 -18.51 -1.13 2.10
N ASP A 77 -19.62 -0.46 1.83
CA ASP A 77 -20.95 -1.07 1.75
C ASP A 77 -21.20 -1.89 0.46
N ASN A 78 -20.39 -1.67 -0.58
CA ASN A 78 -20.54 -2.36 -1.88
C ASN A 78 -19.70 -3.64 -2.00
N LEU A 79 -18.88 -3.94 -0.98
CA LEU A 79 -17.98 -5.08 -1.05
C LEU A 79 -18.63 -6.29 -0.37
N ARG A 80 -18.65 -7.42 -1.08
CA ARG A 80 -19.02 -8.75 -0.56
C ARG A 80 -18.03 -9.28 0.49
N VAL A 81 -17.30 -8.42 1.20
CA VAL A 81 -16.37 -8.84 2.26
C VAL A 81 -17.20 -9.18 3.48
N GLY A 82 -17.57 -10.45 3.62
CA GLY A 82 -18.35 -10.91 4.76
C GLY A 82 -17.63 -10.58 6.09
N ARG A 83 -18.38 -10.06 7.06
CA ARG A 83 -18.13 -9.92 8.53
C ARG A 83 -16.76 -9.43 9.04
N HIS A 84 -15.72 -9.32 8.23
CA HIS A 84 -14.33 -9.04 8.60
C HIS A 84 -13.71 -8.10 7.56
N ASP A 85 -14.03 -6.81 7.68
CA ASP A 85 -13.32 -5.73 7.00
C ASP A 85 -11.82 -5.81 7.34
N GLY A 86 -11.00 -6.07 6.32
CA GLY A 86 -9.56 -6.31 6.48
C GLY A 86 -8.82 -5.10 7.02
N VAL A 87 -9.14 -3.91 6.52
CA VAL A 87 -8.47 -2.65 6.92
C VAL A 87 -8.85 -2.31 8.35
N VAL A 88 -10.13 -2.39 8.70
CA VAL A 88 -10.56 -2.15 10.09
C VAL A 88 -9.92 -3.13 11.06
N ALA A 89 -9.86 -4.42 10.73
CA ALA A 89 -9.22 -5.41 11.60
C ALA A 89 -7.74 -5.10 11.85
N VAL A 90 -7.02 -4.58 10.85
CA VAL A 90 -5.63 -4.13 10.99
C VAL A 90 -5.54 -2.88 11.84
N VAL A 91 -6.36 -1.86 11.55
CA VAL A 91 -6.39 -0.59 12.30
C VAL A 91 -6.69 -0.85 13.77
N GLU A 92 -7.75 -1.59 14.10
CA GLU A 92 -8.11 -1.92 15.48
C GLU A 92 -6.98 -2.67 16.21
N LYS A 93 -6.26 -3.54 15.51
CA LYS A 93 -5.15 -4.30 16.11
C LYS A 93 -3.92 -3.43 16.37
N LEU A 94 -3.70 -2.40 15.55
CA LEU A 94 -2.54 -1.52 15.62
C LEU A 94 -2.79 -0.24 16.42
N LYS A 95 -4.04 0.08 16.78
CA LYS A 95 -4.36 1.20 17.67
C LYS A 95 -3.51 1.16 18.94
N GLY A 96 -2.82 2.27 19.21
CA GLY A 96 -1.94 2.43 20.38
C GLY A 96 -0.56 1.75 20.24
N HIS A 97 -0.27 1.12 19.10
CA HIS A 97 1.06 0.57 18.84
C HIS A 97 2.02 1.68 18.37
N PRO A 98 3.28 1.73 18.85
CA PRO A 98 4.24 2.79 18.46
C PRO A 98 4.55 2.87 16.96
N LEU A 99 4.35 1.76 16.24
CA LEU A 99 4.52 1.71 14.77
C LEU A 99 3.31 2.24 13.98
N PHE A 100 2.19 2.51 14.66
CA PHE A 100 0.97 3.01 14.06
C PHE A 100 0.75 4.45 14.55
N ALA A 101 1.05 5.40 13.67
CA ALA A 101 1.03 6.84 13.93
C ALA A 101 -0.17 7.51 13.25
#